data_AF-A0AAN6W1L9-F1
#
_entry.id   AF-A0AAN6W1L9-F1
#
_cell.length_a   1.000
_cell.length_b   1.000
_cell.length_c   1.000
_cell.angle_alpha   90.00
_cell.angle_beta   90.00
_cell.angle_gamma   90.00
#
_symmetry.space_group_name_H-M   'P 1'
#
loop_
_entity.id
_entity.type
_entity.pdbx_description
1 polymer ?
#
loop_
_entity_poly.entity_id
_entity_poly.type
_entity_poly.pdbx_seq_one_letter_code
_entity_poly.pdbx_strand_id
1 'polypeptide(L)'
;MPSSPSAVIRRAFQLVQKKLGASFPHPVTQQHDVHSRVSTTDASAIICSLSDELDELLQLFKHLSMGLMSILADSKVIYGTVCASSRMVFGLNNAIAIKITGDAESAVNEYRLLSYLKAYVSRFDLGKIWYRMNGTEKHRVSSQLDSLLCQLRSDVFPGDMALGGLQGASCKDARRRVRVSSLPIMSAEQFPDFNFEGSDTASVVYKSFLRSLMPISQAKIVESDGSWGVAAIIHWGWSECVKATKNLTPVDRLDWYEVLSESISPQPDRTWSKPLAGA
;
A
#
# COMPACT_ATOMS: atom_id res chain seq x y z
N MET A 1 22.91 12.20 25.13
CA MET A 1 21.75 13.08 25.43
C MET A 1 21.00 13.28 24.13
N PRO A 2 19.81 12.70 23.93
CA PRO A 2 19.01 13.00 22.74
C PRO A 2 18.62 14.48 22.79
N SER A 3 18.88 15.21 21.71
CA SER A 3 18.45 16.59 21.53
C SER A 3 16.94 16.69 21.68
N SER A 4 16.44 17.66 22.47
CA SER A 4 15.00 17.96 22.56
C SER A 4 14.39 18.10 21.15
N PRO A 5 13.19 17.55 20.90
CA PRO A 5 12.47 17.71 19.62
C PRO A 5 12.44 19.16 19.13
N SER A 6 12.30 20.12 20.05
CA SER A 6 12.32 21.56 19.76
C SER A 6 13.65 22.04 19.15
N ALA A 7 14.79 21.47 19.55
CA ALA A 7 16.09 21.84 19.00
C ALA A 7 16.30 21.34 17.56
N VAL A 8 15.73 20.19 17.22
CA VAL A 8 15.77 19.63 15.86
C VAL A 8 14.91 20.46 14.92
N ILE A 9 13.70 20.83 15.36
CA ILE A 9 12.77 21.68 14.59
C ILE A 9 13.38 23.08 14.37
N ARG A 10 13.96 23.69 15.39
CA ARG A 10 14.65 25.00 15.25
C ARG A 10 15.83 24.95 14.28
N ARG A 11 16.59 23.86 14.28
CA ARG A 11 17.74 23.70 13.36
C ARG A 11 17.29 23.49 11.92
N ALA A 12 16.24 22.70 11.71
CA ALA A 12 15.60 22.55 10.41
C ALA A 12 15.05 23.90 9.90
N PHE A 13 14.40 24.68 10.76
CA PHE A 13 13.90 26.01 10.43
C PHE A 13 15.02 26.99 10.06
N GLN A 14 16.13 27.01 10.80
CA GLN A 14 17.28 27.85 10.47
C GLN A 14 17.92 27.47 9.12
N LEU A 15 17.95 26.17 8.78
CA LEU A 15 18.41 25.70 7.48
C LEU A 15 17.49 26.12 6.34
N VAL A 16 16.17 26.02 6.54
CA VAL A 16 15.14 26.46 5.60
C VAL A 16 15.23 27.97 5.36
N GLN A 17 15.27 28.79 6.41
CA GLN A 17 15.35 30.25 6.27
C GLN A 17 16.64 30.69 5.57
N LYS A 18 17.77 30.04 5.86
CA LYS A 18 19.05 30.31 5.18
C LYS A 18 18.99 29.98 3.69
N LYS A 19 18.22 28.96 3.28
CA LYS A 19 18.05 28.58 1.87
C LYS A 19 17.02 29.42 1.12
N LEU A 20 15.96 29.88 1.77
CA LEU A 20 14.94 30.74 1.14
C LEU A 20 15.48 32.09 0.65
N GLY A 21 16.63 32.55 1.17
CA GLY A 21 17.35 33.72 0.67
C GLY A 21 18.32 33.44 -0.50
N ALA A 22 18.53 32.18 -0.89
CA ALA A 22 19.42 31.79 -1.97
C ALA A 22 18.60 31.28 -3.18
N SER A 23 19.01 31.64 -4.41
CA SER A 23 18.37 31.10 -5.61
C SER A 23 18.57 29.59 -5.68
N PHE A 24 17.50 28.81 -5.73
CA PHE A 24 17.57 27.36 -5.83
C PHE A 24 18.21 26.95 -7.17
N PRO A 25 19.27 26.12 -7.18
CA PRO A 25 19.77 25.54 -8.42
C PRO A 25 18.66 24.69 -9.02
N HIS A 26 18.32 24.94 -10.29
CA HIS A 26 17.37 24.11 -11.02
C HIS A 26 17.92 22.68 -11.12
N PRO A 27 17.28 21.68 -10.49
CA PRO A 27 17.64 20.30 -10.75
C PRO A 27 17.28 19.99 -12.21
N VAL A 28 18.11 19.17 -12.87
CA VAL A 28 17.77 18.59 -14.17
C VAL A 28 16.53 17.72 -13.97
N THR A 29 15.36 18.27 -14.25
CA THR A 29 14.07 17.64 -14.01
C THR A 29 13.89 16.48 -14.97
N GLN A 30 13.95 15.25 -14.47
CA GLN A 30 13.28 14.14 -15.12
C GLN A 30 11.80 14.51 -15.20
N GLN A 31 11.20 14.41 -16.39
CA GLN A 31 9.84 14.83 -16.73
C GLN A 31 8.71 14.12 -15.92
N HIS A 32 9.07 13.31 -14.93
CA HIS A 32 8.19 12.57 -14.05
C HIS A 32 8.42 12.89 -12.56
N ASP A 33 9.19 13.94 -12.27
CA ASP A 33 9.42 14.39 -10.92
C ASP A 33 8.15 15.03 -10.33
N VAL A 34 7.74 14.56 -9.17
CA VAL A 34 6.58 15.09 -8.45
C VAL A 34 6.75 16.56 -8.06
N HIS A 35 7.99 17.05 -7.95
CA HIS A 35 8.27 18.47 -7.70
C HIS A 35 7.67 19.38 -8.80
N SER A 36 7.58 18.89 -10.05
CA SER A 36 6.98 19.63 -11.15
C SER A 36 5.45 19.72 -11.09
N ARG A 37 4.81 18.88 -10.26
CA ARG A 37 3.35 18.75 -10.16
C ARG A 37 2.76 19.53 -8.99
N VAL A 38 3.59 20.03 -8.08
CA VAL A 38 3.13 20.75 -6.89
C VAL A 38 3.46 22.22 -7.09
N SER A 39 2.44 23.08 -7.20
CA SER A 39 2.64 24.53 -7.25
C SER A 39 2.53 25.15 -5.86
N THR A 40 3.32 26.19 -5.61
CA THR A 40 3.18 27.02 -4.41
C THR A 40 1.89 27.84 -4.43
N THR A 41 1.25 27.98 -5.58
CA THR A 41 0.00 28.74 -5.74
C THR A 41 -1.26 27.89 -5.59
N ASP A 42 -1.13 26.56 -5.59
CA ASP A 42 -2.28 25.67 -5.57
C ASP A 42 -2.94 25.67 -4.20
N ALA A 43 -4.28 25.68 -4.21
CA ALA A 43 -5.06 25.48 -2.99
C ALA A 43 -4.72 24.12 -2.39
N SER A 44 -4.31 24.12 -1.12
CA SER A 44 -3.92 22.91 -0.39
C SER A 44 -4.77 22.81 0.88
N ALA A 45 -5.22 21.61 1.21
CA ALA A 45 -6.00 21.33 2.41
C ALA A 45 -5.42 20.15 3.19
N ILE A 46 -5.53 20.21 4.52
CA ILE A 46 -5.19 19.12 5.42
C ILE A 46 -6.43 18.23 5.56
N ILE A 47 -6.36 17.01 5.04
CA ILE A 47 -7.49 16.07 5.06
C ILE A 47 -7.57 15.31 6.40
N CYS A 48 -6.43 15.18 7.09
CA CYS A 48 -6.31 14.44 8.34
C CYS A 48 -5.37 15.16 9.30
N SER A 49 -5.63 15.05 10.61
CA SER A 49 -4.79 15.66 11.63
C SER A 49 -3.32 15.28 11.44
N LEU A 50 -2.46 16.30 11.40
CA LEU A 50 -1.01 16.13 11.33
C LEU A 50 -0.48 15.68 12.69
N SER A 51 0.73 15.11 12.73
CA SER A 51 1.42 14.96 14.01
C SER A 51 1.85 16.33 14.52
N ASP A 52 1.98 16.49 15.84
CA ASP A 52 2.39 17.75 16.47
C ASP A 52 3.67 18.30 15.85
N GLU A 53 4.66 17.44 15.56
CA GLU A 53 5.93 17.86 14.96
C GLU A 53 5.79 18.37 13.52
N LEU A 54 4.90 17.77 12.72
CA LEU A 54 4.67 18.19 11.35
C LEU A 54 3.78 19.43 11.30
N ASP A 55 2.82 19.54 12.21
CA ASP A 55 1.96 20.72 12.35
C ASP A 55 2.78 21.94 12.76
N GLU A 56 3.60 21.83 13.83
CA GLU A 56 4.53 22.88 14.25
C GLU A 56 5.44 23.33 13.10
N LEU A 57 5.91 22.39 12.28
CA LEU A 57 6.79 22.70 11.16
C LEU A 57 6.05 23.44 10.03
N LEU A 58 4.80 23.07 9.75
CA LEU A 58 4.00 23.70 8.70
C LEU A 58 3.43 25.05 9.11
N GLN A 59 3.16 25.28 10.41
CA GLN A 59 2.72 26.57 10.95
C GLN A 59 3.75 27.69 10.76
N LEU A 60 5.02 27.36 10.50
CA LEU A 60 6.09 28.33 10.22
C LEU A 60 5.92 29.03 8.87
N PHE A 61 5.02 28.54 8.03
CA PHE A 61 4.78 29.05 6.69
C PHE A 61 3.39 29.69 6.59
N LYS A 62 3.33 30.83 5.91
CA LYS A 62 2.07 31.55 5.67
C LYS A 62 1.06 30.74 4.83
N HIS A 63 1.57 29.88 3.95
CA HIS A 63 0.77 29.05 3.05
C HIS A 63 1.23 27.59 3.10
N LEU A 64 0.28 26.66 3.20
CA LEU A 64 0.55 25.22 3.29
C LEU A 64 1.36 24.69 2.10
N SER A 65 0.99 25.07 0.88
CA SER A 65 1.69 24.72 -0.36
C SER A 65 3.16 25.16 -0.35
N MET A 66 3.44 26.36 0.16
CA MET A 66 4.79 26.89 0.32
C MET A 66 5.59 26.10 1.37
N GLY A 67 4.97 25.77 2.50
CA GLY A 67 5.59 24.92 3.52
C GLY A 67 5.93 23.54 2.98
N LEU A 68 5.00 22.90 2.28
CA LEU A 68 5.22 21.61 1.63
C LEU A 68 6.38 21.66 0.63
N MET A 69 6.41 22.67 -0.26
CA MET A 69 7.51 22.79 -1.23
C MET A 69 8.86 23.03 -0.56
N SER A 70 8.89 23.84 0.51
CA SER A 70 10.11 24.06 1.28
C SER A 70 10.59 22.77 1.95
N ILE A 71 9.69 21.98 2.52
CA ILE A 71 10.01 20.68 3.13
C ILE A 71 10.55 19.72 2.07
N LEU A 72 9.88 19.63 0.92
CA LEU A 72 10.25 18.72 -0.14
C LEU A 72 11.62 19.06 -0.72
N ALA A 73 11.95 20.35 -0.86
CA ALA A 73 13.26 20.82 -1.32
C ALA A 73 14.42 20.39 -0.41
N ASP A 74 14.16 20.18 0.89
CA ASP A 74 15.16 19.73 1.87
C ASP A 74 15.10 18.23 2.18
N SER A 75 14.12 17.53 1.62
CA SER A 75 13.92 16.11 1.88
C SER A 75 14.72 15.22 0.93
N LYS A 76 15.04 14.00 1.38
CA LYS A 76 15.68 12.98 0.56
C LYS A 76 14.63 12.02 0.01
N VAL A 77 14.64 11.74 -1.29
CA VAL A 77 13.82 10.65 -1.85
C VAL A 77 14.29 9.32 -1.25
N ILE A 78 13.43 8.65 -0.49
CA ILE A 78 13.69 7.32 0.11
C ILE A 78 13.00 6.20 -0.67
N TYR A 79 11.96 6.51 -1.44
CA TYR A 79 11.29 5.58 -2.34
C TYR A 79 10.64 6.33 -3.51
N GLY A 80 10.70 5.75 -4.70
CA GLY A 80 10.05 6.29 -5.89
C GLY A 80 9.66 5.19 -6.87
N THR A 81 8.45 5.27 -7.43
CA THR A 81 8.00 4.36 -8.49
C THR A 81 8.20 4.99 -9.87
N VAL A 82 8.75 4.24 -10.82
CA VAL A 82 8.93 4.67 -12.22
C VAL A 82 7.61 4.62 -13.04
N CYS A 83 6.46 4.34 -12.40
CA CYS A 83 5.19 4.14 -13.10
C CYS A 83 4.30 5.40 -13.11
N ALA A 84 3.27 5.37 -13.98
CA ALA A 84 2.35 6.47 -14.25
C ALA A 84 1.57 7.00 -13.02
N SER A 85 1.54 6.27 -11.90
CA SER A 85 0.92 6.72 -10.65
C SER A 85 1.85 7.50 -9.73
N SER A 86 3.10 7.81 -10.17
CA SER A 86 4.15 8.57 -9.49
C SER A 86 3.97 8.66 -7.97
N ARG A 87 4.25 7.56 -7.27
CA ARG A 87 4.33 7.55 -5.81
C ARG A 87 5.77 7.85 -5.43
N MET A 88 5.96 8.90 -4.65
CA MET A 88 7.26 9.25 -4.08
C MET A 88 7.14 9.37 -2.58
N VAL A 89 8.13 8.83 -1.88
CA VAL A 89 8.28 8.98 -0.44
C VAL A 89 9.58 9.72 -0.18
N PHE A 90 9.46 10.79 0.59
CA PHE A 90 10.52 11.70 0.97
C PHE A 90 10.80 11.54 2.46
N GLY A 91 12.04 11.25 2.83
CA GLY A 91 12.50 11.32 4.21
C GLY A 91 12.96 12.73 4.52
N LEU A 92 12.30 13.40 5.47
CA LEU A 92 12.74 14.72 5.97
C LEU A 92 13.80 14.56 7.05
N ASN A 93 13.61 13.59 7.95
CA ASN A 93 14.56 13.21 8.99
C ASN A 93 14.29 11.75 9.42
N ASN A 94 14.91 11.30 10.51
CA ASN A 94 14.74 9.92 11.00
C ASN A 94 13.34 9.63 11.59
N ALA A 95 12.49 10.65 11.76
CA ALA A 95 11.16 10.55 12.35
C ALA A 95 10.02 10.82 11.36
N ILE A 96 10.26 11.61 10.31
CA ILE A 96 9.22 12.08 9.39
C ILE A 96 9.51 11.61 7.96
N ALA A 97 8.55 10.88 7.41
CA ALA A 97 8.47 10.55 5.99
C ALA A 97 7.18 11.13 5.39
N ILE A 98 7.29 11.69 4.19
CA ILE A 98 6.19 12.33 3.45
C ILE A 98 5.98 11.54 2.18
N LYS A 99 4.78 11.00 2.01
CA LYS A 99 4.39 10.32 0.77
C LYS A 99 3.52 11.23 -0.06
N ILE A 100 3.90 11.46 -1.31
CA ILE A 100 3.08 12.16 -2.29
C ILE A 100 2.45 11.13 -3.24
N THR A 101 1.15 11.27 -3.45
CA THR A 101 0.38 10.44 -4.38
C THR A 101 -0.46 11.34 -5.28
N GLY A 102 -0.69 10.91 -6.53
CA GLY A 102 -1.47 11.67 -7.49
C GLY A 102 -2.98 11.49 -7.41
N ASP A 103 -3.49 10.72 -6.44
CA ASP A 103 -4.91 10.37 -6.32
C ASP A 103 -5.38 10.59 -4.89
N ALA A 104 -6.28 11.57 -4.70
CA ALA A 104 -6.81 11.94 -3.38
C ALA A 104 -7.58 10.78 -2.73
N GLU A 105 -8.29 9.98 -3.52
CA GLU A 105 -9.04 8.81 -3.02
C GLU A 105 -8.07 7.74 -2.49
N SER A 106 -7.00 7.45 -3.24
CA SER A 106 -5.93 6.57 -2.80
C SER A 106 -5.27 7.06 -1.50
N ALA A 107 -5.06 8.37 -1.34
CA ALA A 107 -4.45 8.92 -0.13
C ALA A 107 -5.33 8.74 1.11
N VAL A 108 -6.64 8.97 0.99
CA VAL A 108 -7.61 8.78 2.09
C VAL A 108 -7.69 7.30 2.48
N ASN A 109 -7.77 6.39 1.51
CA ASN A 109 -7.81 4.96 1.76
C ASN A 109 -6.54 4.45 2.45
N GLU A 110 -5.37 4.90 1.98
CA GLU A 110 -4.09 4.58 2.63
C GLU A 110 -4.02 5.12 4.07
N TYR A 111 -4.47 6.36 4.31
CA TYR A 111 -4.50 6.93 5.66
C TYR A 111 -5.42 6.16 6.60
N ARG A 112 -6.61 5.77 6.15
CA ARG A 112 -7.55 4.96 6.95
C ARG A 112 -6.93 3.61 7.31
N LEU A 113 -6.30 2.95 6.32
CA LEU A 113 -5.61 1.68 6.54
C LEU A 113 -4.44 1.84 7.52
N LEU A 114 -3.61 2.88 7.37
CA LEU A 114 -2.50 3.17 8.27
C LEU A 114 -2.98 3.49 9.69
N SER A 115 -4.08 4.23 9.83
CA SER A 115 -4.69 4.53 11.12
C SER A 115 -5.21 3.26 11.81
N TYR A 116 -5.87 2.38 11.05
CA TYR A 116 -6.30 1.07 11.53
C TYR A 116 -5.11 0.21 11.98
N LEU A 117 -4.09 0.09 11.12
CA LEU A 117 -2.88 -0.66 11.44
C LEU A 117 -2.15 -0.04 12.63
N LYS A 118 -2.10 1.28 12.78
CA LYS A 118 -1.51 1.93 13.95
C LYS A 118 -2.32 1.60 15.21
N ALA A 119 -3.65 1.70 15.17
CA ALA A 119 -4.47 1.36 16.33
C ALA A 119 -4.31 -0.12 16.75
N TYR A 120 -4.25 -1.04 15.78
CA TYR A 120 -4.24 -2.48 16.02
C TYR A 120 -2.84 -3.09 16.19
N VAL A 121 -1.83 -2.54 15.52
CA VAL A 121 -0.44 -3.05 15.43
C VAL A 121 0.56 -2.17 16.20
N SER A 122 0.14 -1.04 16.81
CA SER A 122 1.03 -0.07 17.51
C SER A 122 1.94 -0.65 18.59
N ARG A 123 1.74 -1.89 19.02
CA ARG A 123 2.61 -2.48 20.04
C ARG A 123 3.96 -2.91 19.49
N PHE A 124 4.07 -3.35 18.23
CA PHE A 124 5.35 -3.81 17.67
C PHE A 124 5.45 -3.67 16.14
N ASP A 125 6.54 -3.08 15.67
CA ASP A 125 6.95 -3.15 14.25
C ASP A 125 7.48 -4.56 13.98
N LEU A 126 6.63 -5.41 13.38
CA LEU A 126 6.97 -6.80 13.07
C LEU A 126 8.29 -6.89 12.30
N GLY A 127 8.57 -5.99 11.36
CA GLY A 127 9.83 -6.01 10.61
C GLY A 127 11.07 -5.82 11.48
N LYS A 128 10.96 -5.03 12.56
CA LYS A 128 12.06 -4.80 13.52
C LYS A 128 12.26 -5.91 14.53
N ILE A 129 11.22 -6.69 14.82
CA ILE A 129 11.33 -7.79 15.80
C ILE A 129 11.42 -9.16 15.13
N TRP A 130 11.08 -9.29 13.84
CA TRP A 130 10.97 -10.56 13.13
C TRP A 130 12.22 -11.43 13.26
N TYR A 131 13.41 -10.84 13.07
CA TYR A 131 14.68 -11.56 13.17
C TYR A 131 15.03 -12.01 14.60
N ARG A 132 14.37 -11.44 15.61
CA ARG A 132 14.53 -11.84 17.03
C ARG A 132 13.50 -12.87 17.47
N MET A 133 12.44 -13.06 16.69
CA MET A 133 11.38 -14.02 16.99
C MET A 133 11.89 -15.43 16.74
N ASN A 134 11.59 -16.35 17.64
CA ASN A 134 11.83 -17.76 17.41
C ASN A 134 10.71 -18.38 16.53
N GLY A 135 10.90 -19.63 16.11
CA GLY A 135 9.95 -20.31 15.22
C GLY A 135 8.52 -20.38 15.79
N THR A 136 8.37 -20.58 17.09
CA THR A 136 7.05 -20.64 17.76
C THR A 136 6.34 -19.29 17.72
N GLU A 137 7.06 -18.19 17.98
CA GLU A 137 6.48 -16.85 17.95
C GLU A 137 6.08 -16.45 16.52
N LYS A 138 6.90 -16.78 15.51
CA LYS A 138 6.59 -16.55 14.09
C LYS A 138 5.34 -17.33 13.66
N HIS A 139 5.24 -18.61 14.02
CA HIS A 139 4.03 -19.40 13.78
C HIS A 139 2.81 -18.80 14.45
N ARG A 140 2.93 -18.31 15.69
CA ARG A 140 1.82 -17.66 16.39
C ARG A 140 1.33 -16.42 15.65
N VAL A 141 2.23 -15.56 15.16
CA VAL A 141 1.84 -14.41 14.33
C VAL A 141 1.17 -14.87 13.05
N SER A 142 1.71 -15.89 12.39
CA SER A 142 1.12 -16.49 11.20
C SER A 142 -0.31 -16.98 11.44
N SER A 143 -0.56 -17.75 12.51
CA SER A 143 -1.91 -18.23 12.86
C SER A 143 -2.87 -17.09 13.22
N GLN A 144 -2.38 -16.01 13.83
CA GLN A 144 -3.20 -14.82 14.11
C GLN A 144 -3.58 -14.10 12.82
N LEU A 145 -2.64 -13.95 11.88
CA LEU A 145 -2.91 -13.41 10.55
C LEU A 145 -3.90 -14.30 9.81
N ASP A 146 -3.71 -15.61 9.85
CA ASP A 146 -4.64 -16.58 9.26
C ASP A 146 -6.07 -16.41 9.78
N SER A 147 -6.21 -16.33 11.10
CA SER A 147 -7.51 -16.17 11.76
C SER A 147 -8.17 -14.86 11.36
N LEU A 148 -7.41 -13.76 11.32
CA LEU A 148 -7.90 -12.46 10.89
C LEU A 148 -8.34 -12.48 9.42
N LEU A 149 -7.54 -13.08 8.55
CA LEU A 149 -7.87 -13.23 7.14
C LEU A 149 -9.11 -14.11 6.93
N CYS A 150 -9.24 -15.20 7.69
CA CYS A 150 -10.42 -16.05 7.68
C CYS A 150 -11.67 -15.31 8.16
N GLN A 151 -11.56 -14.51 9.23
CA GLN A 151 -12.66 -13.66 9.71
C GLN A 151 -13.11 -12.68 8.63
N LEU A 152 -12.17 -11.93 8.04
CA LEU A 152 -12.45 -10.97 6.97
C LEU A 152 -13.04 -11.62 5.71
N ARG A 153 -12.79 -12.91 5.49
CA ARG A 153 -13.39 -13.70 4.40
C ARG A 153 -14.75 -14.29 4.74
N SER A 154 -15.07 -14.41 6.03
CA SER A 154 -16.34 -14.99 6.48
C SER A 154 -17.49 -14.00 6.44
N ASP A 155 -17.19 -12.71 6.33
CA ASP A 155 -18.20 -11.67 6.17
C ASP A 155 -18.97 -11.86 4.86
N VAL A 156 -20.28 -11.59 4.88
CA VAL A 156 -21.19 -11.79 3.74
C VAL A 156 -21.22 -10.56 2.83
N PHE A 157 -20.86 -10.73 1.55
CA PHE A 157 -20.94 -9.62 0.60
C PHE A 157 -22.38 -9.38 0.17
N PRO A 158 -22.87 -8.13 0.21
CA PRO A 158 -24.13 -7.77 -0.42
C PRO A 158 -24.10 -8.18 -1.90
N GLY A 159 -25.07 -8.99 -2.32
CA GLY A 159 -25.11 -9.55 -3.68
C GLY A 159 -25.35 -8.51 -4.79
N ASP A 160 -25.68 -7.28 -4.42
CA ASP A 160 -25.96 -6.14 -5.27
C ASP A 160 -24.81 -5.13 -5.35
N MET A 161 -23.70 -5.38 -4.66
CA MET A 161 -22.55 -4.49 -4.66
C MET A 161 -21.50 -4.94 -5.68
N ALA A 162 -20.89 -3.97 -6.37
CA ALA A 162 -19.77 -4.25 -7.27
C ALA A 162 -18.48 -4.44 -6.46
N LEU A 163 -17.66 -5.42 -6.86
CA LEU A 163 -16.29 -5.56 -6.40
C LEU A 163 -15.47 -4.35 -6.86
N GLY A 164 -14.84 -3.66 -5.91
CA GLY A 164 -14.18 -2.40 -6.20
C GLY A 164 -13.54 -1.74 -4.98
N GLY A 165 -13.21 -0.47 -5.13
CA GLY A 165 -12.86 0.38 -4.00
C GLY A 165 -14.11 0.76 -3.19
N LEU A 166 -13.89 1.36 -2.02
CA LEU A 166 -14.94 1.82 -1.12
C LEU A 166 -15.91 2.80 -1.82
N GLN A 167 -17.15 2.86 -1.32
CA GLN A 167 -18.17 3.83 -1.79
C GLN A 167 -18.50 3.72 -3.30
N GLY A 168 -18.45 2.51 -3.85
CA GLY A 168 -18.79 2.26 -5.25
C GLY A 168 -17.69 2.64 -6.25
N ALA A 169 -16.47 2.90 -5.78
CA ALA A 169 -15.34 3.10 -6.69
C ALA A 169 -15.08 1.83 -7.51
N SER A 170 -14.96 1.97 -8.83
CA SER A 170 -14.73 0.83 -9.71
C SER A 170 -13.40 0.14 -9.41
N CYS A 171 -13.31 -1.13 -9.76
CA CYS A 171 -12.09 -1.92 -9.59
C CYS A 171 -10.88 -1.29 -10.32
N LYS A 172 -9.74 -1.15 -9.63
CA LYS A 172 -8.51 -0.56 -10.18
C LYS A 172 -7.37 -1.60 -10.23
N ASP A 173 -6.63 -1.67 -11.34
CA ASP A 173 -5.38 -2.44 -11.46
C ASP A 173 -4.22 -1.49 -11.75
N ALA A 174 -3.23 -1.42 -10.84
CA ALA A 174 -2.10 -0.51 -10.94
C ALA A 174 -0.76 -1.19 -11.32
N ARG A 175 -0.75 -2.44 -11.81
CA ARG A 175 0.50 -3.19 -12.08
C ARG A 175 1.43 -2.57 -13.12
N ARG A 176 0.88 -1.86 -14.13
CA ARG A 176 1.67 -1.19 -15.19
C ARG A 176 1.26 0.27 -15.33
N ARG A 177 -0.03 0.48 -15.55
CA ARG A 177 -0.74 1.76 -15.55
C ARG A 177 -2.00 1.55 -14.72
N VAL A 178 -2.49 2.59 -14.06
CA VAL A 178 -3.77 2.53 -13.36
C VAL A 178 -4.86 2.33 -14.41
N ARG A 179 -5.44 1.13 -14.43
CA ARG A 179 -6.63 0.80 -15.20
C ARG A 179 -7.81 0.82 -14.24
N VAL A 180 -8.92 1.36 -14.68
CA VAL A 180 -10.19 1.35 -13.95
C VAL A 180 -11.16 0.53 -14.79
N SER A 181 -11.86 -0.42 -14.18
CA SER A 181 -12.86 -1.21 -14.90
C SER A 181 -13.98 -0.29 -15.36
N SER A 182 -14.34 -0.39 -16.64
CA SER A 182 -15.43 0.38 -17.25
C SER A 182 -16.81 -0.14 -16.84
N LEU A 183 -16.87 -1.40 -16.38
CA LEU A 183 -18.09 -2.09 -15.95
C LEU A 183 -17.96 -2.50 -14.48
N PRO A 184 -19.07 -2.48 -13.72
CA PRO A 184 -19.10 -3.08 -12.39
C PRO A 184 -18.70 -4.56 -12.44
N ILE A 185 -17.72 -4.94 -11.61
CA ILE A 185 -17.31 -6.33 -11.47
C ILE A 185 -18.16 -6.94 -10.36
N MET A 186 -19.23 -7.65 -10.69
CA MET A 186 -20.19 -8.21 -9.74
C MET A 186 -19.78 -9.60 -9.23
N SER A 187 -18.78 -10.23 -9.83
CA SER A 187 -18.39 -11.60 -9.49
C SER A 187 -16.89 -11.85 -9.64
N ALA A 188 -16.39 -12.87 -8.94
CA ALA A 188 -14.98 -13.26 -8.98
C ALA A 188 -14.55 -13.70 -10.39
N GLU A 189 -15.47 -14.24 -11.21
CA GLU A 189 -15.21 -14.70 -12.57
C GLU A 189 -14.97 -13.55 -13.56
N GLN A 190 -15.59 -12.38 -13.32
CA GLN A 190 -15.42 -11.18 -14.16
C GLN A 190 -14.07 -10.48 -13.93
N PHE A 191 -13.44 -10.74 -12.79
CA PHE A 191 -12.22 -10.06 -12.40
C PHE A 191 -10.96 -10.50 -13.18
N PRO A 192 -10.74 -11.80 -13.49
CA PRO A 192 -9.77 -12.21 -14.50
C PRO A 192 -9.95 -11.48 -15.83
N ASP A 193 -11.20 -11.27 -16.27
CA ASP A 193 -11.48 -10.61 -17.54
C ASP A 193 -10.98 -9.16 -17.52
N PHE A 194 -11.29 -8.41 -16.45
CA PHE A 194 -10.72 -7.08 -16.22
C PHE A 194 -9.18 -7.08 -16.23
N ASN A 195 -8.55 -8.07 -15.58
CA ASN A 195 -7.10 -8.17 -15.56
C ASN A 195 -6.49 -8.34 -16.96
N PHE A 196 -7.20 -9.02 -17.87
CA PHE A 196 -6.78 -9.25 -19.24
C PHE A 196 -7.42 -8.31 -20.27
N GLU A 197 -8.30 -7.40 -19.83
CA GLU A 197 -8.97 -6.42 -20.67
C GLU A 197 -7.95 -5.42 -21.21
N GLY A 198 -8.02 -5.14 -22.52
CA GLY A 198 -7.05 -4.26 -23.21
C GLY A 198 -5.64 -4.82 -23.34
N SER A 199 -5.41 -6.09 -23.02
CA SER A 199 -4.15 -6.79 -23.28
C SER A 199 -4.28 -7.65 -24.53
N ASP A 200 -3.91 -7.10 -25.69
CA ASP A 200 -3.66 -7.89 -26.92
C ASP A 200 -2.52 -8.91 -26.72
N THR A 201 -1.74 -8.74 -25.65
CA THR A 201 -0.60 -9.59 -25.29
C THR A 201 -0.96 -10.95 -24.68
N ALA A 202 -2.23 -11.23 -24.37
CA ALA A 202 -2.64 -12.48 -23.73
C ALA A 202 -3.57 -13.29 -24.65
N SER A 203 -3.09 -14.42 -25.18
CA SER A 203 -3.88 -15.31 -26.03
C SER A 203 -5.07 -15.93 -25.26
N VAL A 204 -6.13 -16.32 -25.97
CA VAL A 204 -7.30 -17.01 -25.40
C VAL A 204 -6.87 -18.27 -24.62
N VAL A 205 -5.90 -19.03 -25.15
CA VAL A 205 -5.34 -20.22 -24.50
C VAL A 205 -4.67 -19.86 -23.18
N TYR A 206 -3.88 -18.78 -23.13
CA TYR A 206 -3.24 -18.34 -21.90
C TYR A 206 -4.24 -17.86 -20.85
N LYS A 207 -5.28 -17.11 -21.25
CA LYS A 207 -6.37 -16.71 -20.34
C LYS A 207 -7.10 -17.94 -19.78
N SER A 208 -7.39 -18.93 -20.63
CA SER A 208 -8.02 -20.19 -20.21
C SER A 208 -7.15 -20.98 -19.24
N PHE A 209 -5.85 -21.07 -19.50
CA PHE A 209 -4.90 -21.71 -18.60
C PHE A 209 -4.87 -21.02 -17.23
N LEU A 210 -4.75 -19.68 -17.19
CA LEU A 210 -4.78 -18.95 -15.92
C LEU A 210 -6.09 -19.11 -15.16
N ARG A 211 -7.24 -19.19 -15.86
CA ARG A 211 -8.53 -19.51 -15.22
C ARG A 211 -8.54 -20.92 -14.63
N SER A 212 -7.97 -21.92 -15.31
CA SER A 212 -7.88 -23.28 -14.77
C SER A 212 -7.01 -23.40 -13.52
N LEU A 213 -6.12 -22.43 -13.28
CA LEU A 213 -5.31 -22.37 -12.06
C LEU A 213 -6.03 -21.68 -10.89
N MET A 214 -7.17 -21.01 -11.13
CA MET A 214 -7.91 -20.35 -10.07
C MET A 214 -8.83 -21.35 -9.35
N PRO A 215 -8.80 -21.40 -8.01
CA PRO A 215 -9.73 -22.24 -7.27
C PRO A 215 -11.17 -21.81 -7.57
N ILE A 216 -12.06 -22.80 -7.72
CA ILE A 216 -13.47 -22.62 -8.07
C ILE A 216 -14.28 -22.00 -6.89
N SER A 217 -13.63 -21.66 -5.77
CA SER A 217 -14.37 -21.19 -4.60
C SER A 217 -15.00 -19.82 -4.82
N GLN A 218 -16.29 -19.72 -4.49
CA GLN A 218 -17.09 -18.49 -4.52
C GLN A 218 -16.72 -17.56 -3.35
N ALA A 219 -15.46 -17.15 -3.26
CA ALA A 219 -15.10 -16.16 -2.26
C ALA A 219 -15.65 -14.78 -2.69
N LYS A 220 -16.53 -14.22 -1.85
CA LYS A 220 -17.11 -12.88 -1.99
C LYS A 220 -16.43 -11.96 -0.97
N ILE A 221 -16.15 -10.71 -1.33
CA ILE A 221 -15.41 -9.72 -0.49
C ILE A 221 -16.42 -8.72 0.08
N VAL A 222 -16.33 -8.27 1.35
CA VAL A 222 -17.32 -7.32 1.94
C VAL A 222 -16.73 -5.99 2.37
N GLU A 223 -17.49 -4.91 2.18
CA GLU A 223 -17.32 -3.57 2.76
C GLU A 223 -18.18 -3.39 4.04
N SER A 224 -17.65 -2.71 5.05
CA SER A 224 -18.35 -2.31 6.28
C SER A 224 -18.78 -0.83 6.23
N ASP A 225 -20.01 -0.58 6.66
CA ASP A 225 -20.82 0.64 6.56
C ASP A 225 -20.51 1.76 7.58
N GLY A 226 -19.24 1.94 7.94
CA GLY A 226 -18.81 3.21 8.56
C GLY A 226 -18.69 3.25 10.08
N SER A 227 -18.48 2.11 10.75
CA SER A 227 -17.79 2.11 12.05
C SER A 227 -16.66 1.07 12.06
N TRP A 228 -15.42 1.55 11.92
CA TRP A 228 -14.17 0.80 12.17
C TRP A 228 -14.10 -0.60 11.52
N GLY A 229 -14.10 -0.68 10.19
CA GLY A 229 -13.97 -1.95 9.45
C GLY A 229 -12.85 -1.92 8.40
N VAL A 230 -12.19 -3.06 8.19
CA VAL A 230 -11.16 -3.25 7.16
C VAL A 230 -11.78 -3.09 5.77
N ALA A 231 -11.14 -2.29 4.93
CA ALA A 231 -11.72 -1.76 3.70
C ALA A 231 -11.67 -2.70 2.47
N ALA A 232 -10.74 -3.65 2.43
CA ALA A 232 -10.70 -4.71 1.43
C ALA A 232 -9.59 -5.71 1.74
N ILE A 233 -9.90 -7.00 1.64
CA ILE A 233 -8.90 -8.04 1.34
C ILE A 233 -9.35 -8.68 0.04
N ILE A 234 -8.58 -8.45 -1.02
CA ILE A 234 -8.85 -9.06 -2.32
C ILE A 234 -8.44 -10.52 -2.21
N HIS A 235 -9.42 -11.43 -2.11
CA HIS A 235 -9.15 -12.86 -2.19
C HIS A 235 -8.51 -13.18 -3.54
N TRP A 236 -7.20 -13.43 -3.51
CA TRP A 236 -6.44 -13.84 -4.66
C TRP A 236 -5.47 -14.92 -4.24
N GLY A 237 -6.00 -16.06 -3.78
CA GLY A 237 -5.20 -17.18 -3.23
C GLY A 237 -4.02 -17.61 -4.12
N TRP A 238 -4.03 -17.31 -5.42
CA TRP A 238 -2.84 -17.40 -6.26
C TRP A 238 -2.13 -16.07 -6.54
N SER A 239 -2.81 -14.94 -6.81
CA SER A 239 -2.06 -13.71 -7.14
C SER A 239 -1.50 -12.96 -5.94
N GLU A 240 -2.04 -13.08 -4.73
CA GLU A 240 -1.37 -12.57 -3.53
C GLU A 240 -0.16 -13.42 -3.22
N CYS A 241 -0.25 -14.75 -3.29
CA CYS A 241 0.91 -15.62 -3.22
C CYS A 241 1.93 -15.27 -4.29
N VAL A 242 1.51 -15.09 -5.55
CA VAL A 242 2.38 -14.67 -6.65
C VAL A 242 2.87 -13.24 -6.50
N LYS A 243 2.14 -12.30 -5.89
CA LYS A 243 2.58 -10.91 -5.64
C LYS A 243 3.54 -10.83 -4.46
N ALA A 244 3.21 -11.51 -3.35
CA ALA A 244 4.06 -11.71 -2.20
C ALA A 244 5.36 -12.40 -2.62
N THR A 245 5.28 -13.44 -3.44
CA THR A 245 6.46 -14.11 -4.00
C THR A 245 7.17 -13.31 -5.09
N LYS A 246 6.47 -12.48 -5.88
CA LYS A 246 7.10 -11.54 -6.83
C LYS A 246 7.87 -10.42 -6.14
N ASN A 247 7.51 -10.10 -4.90
CA ASN A 247 8.27 -9.18 -4.06
C ASN A 247 9.43 -9.87 -3.35
N LEU A 248 9.54 -11.21 -3.40
CA LEU A 248 10.73 -11.90 -2.92
C LEU A 248 11.88 -11.52 -3.83
N THR A 249 12.89 -10.91 -3.22
CA THR A 249 14.18 -10.74 -3.87
C THR A 249 15.11 -11.86 -3.41
N PRO A 250 15.97 -12.43 -4.28
CA PRO A 250 16.95 -13.42 -3.85
C PRO A 250 17.93 -12.89 -2.79
N VAL A 251 17.91 -11.58 -2.51
CA VAL A 251 18.68 -10.96 -1.42
C VAL A 251 17.88 -10.75 -0.13
N ASP A 252 16.61 -11.17 -0.06
CA ASP A 252 15.81 -11.05 1.15
C ASP A 252 16.42 -11.91 2.25
N ARG A 253 16.65 -11.28 3.41
CA ARG A 253 17.29 -11.91 4.58
C ARG A 253 16.28 -12.41 5.62
N LEU A 254 15.00 -12.23 5.34
CA LEU A 254 13.92 -12.53 6.27
C LEU A 254 13.18 -13.78 5.81
N ASP A 255 13.04 -14.74 6.72
CA ASP A 255 12.39 -16.04 6.54
C ASP A 255 10.86 -16.00 6.67
N TRP A 256 10.24 -14.81 6.52
CA TRP A 256 8.79 -14.66 6.71
C TRP A 256 7.97 -15.52 5.74
N TYR A 257 8.53 -15.82 4.57
CA TYR A 257 7.91 -16.68 3.56
C TYR A 257 7.83 -18.16 4.01
N GLU A 258 8.66 -18.59 4.96
CA GLU A 258 8.63 -19.97 5.49
C GLU A 258 7.46 -20.22 6.43
N VAL A 259 6.84 -19.15 6.93
CA VAL A 259 5.72 -19.19 7.88
C VAL A 259 4.50 -18.45 7.35
N LEU A 260 4.32 -18.41 6.03
CA LEU A 260 3.07 -17.89 5.43
C LEU A 260 1.86 -18.61 6.03
N SER A 261 0.82 -17.85 6.36
CA SER A 261 -0.42 -18.45 6.84
C SER A 261 -1.06 -19.31 5.74
N GLU A 262 -1.75 -20.38 6.12
CA GLU A 262 -2.33 -21.32 5.15
C GLU A 262 -3.28 -20.60 4.18
N SER A 263 -4.04 -19.63 4.69
CA SER A 263 -4.91 -18.72 3.94
C SER A 263 -4.25 -17.95 2.80
N ILE A 264 -2.93 -17.78 2.79
CA ILE A 264 -2.13 -17.05 1.78
C ILE A 264 -0.91 -17.83 1.32
N SER A 265 -0.86 -19.13 1.60
CA SER A 265 0.24 -19.97 1.15
C SER A 265 0.02 -20.33 -0.32
N PRO A 266 1.04 -20.25 -1.19
CA PRO A 266 0.96 -20.75 -2.56
C PRO A 266 0.78 -22.28 -2.62
N GLN A 267 0.96 -23.00 -1.51
CA GLN A 267 0.84 -24.44 -1.51
C GLN A 267 -0.63 -24.81 -1.77
N PRO A 268 -0.95 -25.47 -2.89
CA PRO A 268 -2.24 -26.12 -3.01
C PRO A 268 -2.35 -27.08 -1.84
N ASP A 269 -3.53 -27.08 -1.21
CA ASP A 269 -3.95 -28.00 -0.16
C ASP A 269 -3.14 -29.31 -0.22
N ARG A 270 -2.34 -29.62 0.83
CA ARG A 270 -1.41 -30.78 0.86
C ARG A 270 -2.12 -32.12 0.69
N THR A 271 -3.44 -32.11 0.52
CA THR A 271 -4.29 -33.25 0.14
C THR A 271 -4.02 -33.73 -1.30
N TRP A 272 -3.56 -32.87 -2.22
CA TRP A 272 -3.26 -33.26 -3.61
C TRP A 272 -2.00 -34.11 -3.79
N SER A 273 -1.14 -34.20 -2.77
CA SER A 273 0.10 -35.00 -2.79
C SER A 273 -0.01 -36.34 -2.07
N LYS A 274 -1.23 -36.83 -1.76
CA LYS A 274 -1.38 -38.26 -1.45
C LYS A 274 -1.03 -39.04 -2.72
N PRO A 275 -0.02 -39.93 -2.70
CA PRO A 275 0.19 -40.84 -3.81
C PRO A 275 -1.11 -41.62 -4.01
N LEU A 276 -1.51 -41.82 -5.27
CA LEU A 276 -2.54 -42.79 -5.62
C LEU A 276 -2.07 -44.14 -5.06
N ALA A 277 -2.58 -44.49 -3.89
CA ALA A 277 -2.39 -45.81 -3.33
C ALA A 277 -3.26 -46.76 -4.15
N GLY A 278 -2.64 -47.42 -5.12
CA GLY A 278 -3.24 -48.51 -5.90
C GLY A 278 -3.59 -48.15 -7.34
N ALA A 279 -2.60 -48.31 -8.23
CA ALA A 279 -2.79 -48.80 -9.58
C ALA A 279 -1.60 -49.72 -9.91
#